data_AF-A0AAV6G2X6-F1
#
_entry.id   AF-A0AAV6G2X6-F1
#
_cell.length_a   1.000
_cell.length_b   1.000
_cell.length_c   1.000
_cell.angle_alpha   90.00
_cell.angle_beta   90.00
_cell.angle_gamma   90.00
#
_symmetry.space_group_name_H-M   'P 1'
#
loop_
_entity.id
_entity.type
_entity.pdbx_description
1 polymer ?
#
loop_
_entity_poly.entity_id
_entity_poly.type
_entity_poly.pdbx_seq_one_letter_code
_entity_poly.pdbx_strand_id
1 'polypeptide(L)'
;MADQEDDVRALLNDSGEPDLKHAISRAREVVDRLDNVVLNIAVTGVTGAGESTFVNAIRDVSNTEEGAAKIGETETTMEIKAYPHPTMPNVKIWDLPGLGTKNFKAKT
;
A
#
# COMPACT_ATOMS: atom_id res chain seq x y z
N MET A 1 -9.35 -36.28 20.12
CA MET A 1 -10.31 -35.42 20.86
C MET A 1 -9.61 -34.59 21.92
N ALA A 2 -8.62 -35.12 22.66
CA ALA A 2 -7.79 -34.33 23.58
C ALA A 2 -6.94 -33.24 22.87
N ASP A 3 -6.29 -33.61 21.76
CA ASP A 3 -5.37 -32.71 21.04
C ASP A 3 -6.02 -31.41 20.55
N GLN A 4 -7.30 -31.47 20.16
CA GLN A 4 -8.02 -30.33 19.61
C GLN A 4 -8.47 -29.33 20.68
N GLU A 5 -8.70 -29.78 21.92
CA GLU A 5 -9.02 -28.90 23.05
C GLU A 5 -7.77 -28.19 23.57
N ASP A 6 -6.62 -28.86 23.54
CA ASP A 6 -5.33 -28.28 23.92
C ASP A 6 -4.89 -27.21 22.91
N ASP A 7 -5.08 -27.45 21.61
CA ASP A 7 -4.82 -26.46 20.56
C ASP A 7 -5.69 -25.21 20.72
N VAL A 8 -6.99 -25.39 21.00
CA VAL A 8 -7.92 -24.26 21.22
C VAL A 8 -7.54 -23.46 22.46
N ARG A 9 -7.10 -24.12 23.54
CA ARG A 9 -6.63 -23.45 24.75
C ARG A 9 -5.32 -22.69 24.54
N ALA A 10 -4.39 -23.27 23.79
CA ALA A 10 -3.14 -22.60 23.42
C ALA A 10 -3.42 -21.31 22.62
N LEU A 11 -4.27 -21.40 21.60
CA LEU A 11 -4.68 -20.25 20.79
C LEU A 11 -5.39 -19.16 21.61
N LEU A 12 -6.21 -19.55 22.58
CA LEU A 12 -6.89 -18.60 23.46
C LEU A 12 -5.89 -17.86 24.36
N ASN A 13 -4.92 -18.58 24.95
CA ASN A 13 -3.88 -17.98 25.78
C ASN A 13 -3.01 -17.00 24.98
N ASP A 14 -2.64 -17.35 23.75
CA ASP A 14 -1.86 -16.48 22.85
C ASP A 14 -2.63 -15.22 22.45
N SER A 15 -3.96 -15.31 22.34
CA SER A 15 -4.81 -14.16 22.01
C SER A 15 -4.91 -13.13 23.15
N GLY A 16 -4.70 -13.55 24.40
CA GLY A 16 -4.89 -12.71 25.60
C GLY A 16 -6.36 -12.39 25.92
N GLU A 17 -7.31 -13.02 25.22
CA GLU A 17 -8.75 -12.77 25.37
C GLU A 17 -9.41 -13.76 26.33
N PRO A 18 -10.51 -13.38 27.03
CA PRO A 18 -11.08 -14.18 28.11
C PRO A 18 -11.78 -15.46 27.64
N ASP A 19 -12.27 -15.49 26.39
CA ASP A 19 -12.87 -16.66 25.78
C ASP A 19 -12.78 -16.63 24.25
N LEU A 20 -13.05 -17.77 23.62
CA LEU A 20 -12.98 -17.93 22.16
C LEU A 20 -13.89 -16.94 21.41
N LYS A 21 -15.04 -16.56 21.99
CA LYS A 21 -15.97 -15.63 21.37
C LYS A 21 -15.36 -14.22 21.32
N HIS A 22 -14.70 -13.79 22.39
CA HIS A 22 -13.98 -12.52 22.44
C HIS A 22 -12.78 -12.53 21.49
N ALA A 23 -12.00 -13.62 21.47
CA ALA A 23 -10.88 -13.78 20.53
C ALA A 23 -11.33 -13.65 19.06
N ILE A 24 -12.40 -14.35 18.68
CA ILE A 24 -12.97 -14.26 17.33
C ILE A 24 -13.50 -12.85 17.04
N SER A 25 -14.20 -12.23 18.00
CA SER A 25 -14.74 -10.88 17.84
C SER A 25 -13.62 -9.86 17.65
N ARG A 26 -12.55 -9.95 18.44
CA ARG A 26 -11.40 -9.06 18.35
C ARG A 26 -10.65 -9.24 17.04
N ALA A 27 -10.42 -10.48 16.62
CA ALA A 27 -9.79 -10.78 15.34
C ALA A 27 -10.58 -10.19 14.17
N ARG A 28 -11.91 -10.34 14.16
CA ARG A 28 -12.79 -9.72 13.16
C ARG A 28 -12.68 -8.21 13.16
N GLU A 29 -12.75 -7.58 14.34
CA GLU A 29 -12.61 -6.11 14.46
C GLU A 29 -11.25 -5.61 13.92
N VAL A 30 -10.17 -6.35 14.19
CA VAL A 30 -8.83 -6.00 13.70
C VAL A 30 -8.76 -6.16 12.18
N VAL A 31 -9.27 -7.24 11.62
CA VAL A 31 -9.33 -7.47 10.17
C VAL A 31 -10.17 -6.39 9.49
N ASP A 32 -11.39 -6.15 9.98
CA ASP A 32 -12.28 -5.12 9.45
C ASP A 32 -11.61 -3.74 9.49
N ARG A 33 -10.89 -3.43 10.57
CA ARG A 33 -10.14 -2.17 10.65
C ARG A 33 -9.05 -2.11 9.58
N LEU A 34 -8.25 -3.17 9.42
CA LEU A 34 -7.15 -3.22 8.44
C LEU A 34 -7.66 -3.10 7.00
N ASP A 35 -8.77 -3.75 6.67
CA ASP A 35 -9.38 -3.69 5.33
C ASP A 35 -9.85 -2.28 4.96
N ASN A 36 -10.22 -1.48 5.96
CA ASN A 36 -10.72 -0.11 5.77
C ASN A 36 -9.64 0.98 5.93
N VAL A 37 -8.38 0.64 6.22
CA VAL A 37 -7.29 1.63 6.29
C VAL A 37 -6.96 2.14 4.89
N VAL A 38 -7.01 3.47 4.71
CA VAL A 38 -6.51 4.13 3.50
C VAL A 38 -5.02 4.45 3.67
N LEU A 39 -4.19 3.92 2.77
CA LEU A 39 -2.75 4.15 2.75
C LEU A 39 -2.38 5.00 1.53
N ASN A 40 -1.63 6.08 1.76
CA ASN A 40 -1.12 6.95 0.69
C ASN A 40 0.41 6.95 0.76
N ILE A 41 1.05 6.53 -0.34
CA ILE A 41 2.51 6.47 -0.47
C ILE A 41 2.92 7.46 -1.54
N ALA A 42 3.76 8.44 -1.21
CA ALA A 42 4.29 9.41 -2.16
C ALA A 42 5.69 8.99 -2.64
N VAL A 43 5.89 8.95 -3.95
CA VAL A 43 7.17 8.67 -4.61
C VAL A 43 7.68 9.97 -5.21
N THR A 44 8.92 10.33 -4.90
CA THR A 44 9.60 11.53 -5.41
C THR A 44 11.10 11.25 -5.57
N GLY A 45 11.74 11.97 -6.48
CA GLY A 45 13.16 11.84 -6.78
C GLY A 45 13.57 12.86 -7.83
N VAL A 46 14.74 12.68 -8.45
CA VAL A 46 15.17 13.52 -9.58
C VAL A 46 14.61 12.97 -10.89
N THR A 47 14.30 13.85 -11.85
CA THR A 47 13.82 13.44 -13.17
C THR A 47 14.75 12.39 -13.80
N GLY A 48 14.17 11.29 -14.29
CA GLY A 48 14.91 10.19 -14.90
C GLY A 48 15.43 9.14 -13.92
N ALA A 49 15.17 9.26 -12.61
CA ALA A 49 15.56 8.26 -11.62
C ALA A 49 14.72 6.96 -11.66
N GLY A 50 13.67 6.90 -12.48
CA GLY A 50 12.81 5.73 -12.63
C GLY A 50 11.64 5.68 -11.63
N GLU A 51 11.19 6.82 -11.11
CA GLU A 51 10.06 6.92 -10.16
C GLU A 51 8.79 6.26 -10.71
N SER A 52 8.37 6.60 -11.93
CA SER A 52 7.18 6.01 -12.55
C SER A 52 7.35 4.50 -12.80
N THR A 53 8.57 4.02 -13.05
CA THR A 53 8.86 2.57 -13.11
C THR A 53 8.69 1.91 -11.74
N PHE A 54 9.15 2.57 -10.68
CA PHE A 54 8.94 2.10 -9.31
C PHE A 54 7.46 2.05 -8.94
N VAL A 55 6.69 3.09 -9.31
CA VAL A 55 5.22 3.13 -9.11
C VAL A 55 4.53 1.94 -9.77
N ASN A 56 4.94 1.54 -10.97
CA ASN A 56 4.39 0.37 -11.64
C ASN A 56 4.82 -0.94 -10.96
N ALA A 57 6.11 -1.06 -10.63
CA ALA A 57 6.65 -2.26 -9.99
C ALA A 57 6.01 -2.55 -8.62
N ILE A 58 5.82 -1.53 -7.78
CA ILE A 58 5.19 -1.71 -6.45
C ILE A 58 3.68 -2.03 -6.56
N ARG A 59 3.07 -1.75 -7.72
CA ARG A 59 1.68 -2.10 -8.03
C ARG A 59 1.55 -3.46 -8.72
N ASP A 60 2.67 -4.12 -9.04
CA ASP A 60 2.74 -5.31 -9.88
C ASP A 60 2.03 -5.12 -11.25
N VAL A 61 2.18 -3.91 -11.83
CA VAL A 61 1.59 -3.54 -13.12
C VAL A 61 2.68 -3.44 -14.17
N SER A 62 2.45 -3.99 -15.36
CA SER A 62 3.37 -3.83 -16.48
C SER A 62 3.41 -2.38 -16.97
N ASN A 63 4.59 -1.90 -17.35
CA ASN A 63 4.79 -0.56 -17.90
C ASN A 63 3.99 -0.26 -19.18
N THR A 64 3.51 -1.29 -19.87
CA THR A 64 2.73 -1.18 -21.10
C THR A 64 1.23 -1.36 -20.88
N GLU A 65 0.79 -1.62 -19.65
CA GLU A 65 -0.60 -1.89 -19.32
C GLU A 65 -1.43 -0.60 -19.21
N GLU A 66 -2.74 -0.71 -19.49
CA GLU A 66 -3.66 0.39 -19.30
C GLU A 66 -3.74 0.77 -17.81
N GLY A 67 -3.51 2.04 -17.49
CA GLY A 67 -3.45 2.51 -16.10
C GLY A 67 -2.07 2.43 -15.44
N ALA A 68 -1.03 2.03 -16.17
CA ALA A 68 0.35 2.19 -15.75
C ALA A 68 0.75 3.68 -15.64
N ALA A 69 1.70 3.96 -14.75
CA ALA A 69 2.44 5.21 -14.73
C ALA A 69 3.25 5.31 -16.02
N LYS A 70 3.12 6.46 -16.70
CA LYS A 70 3.80 6.69 -17.98
C LYS A 70 5.28 6.87 -17.71
N ILE A 71 6.11 6.17 -18.47
CA ILE A 71 7.58 6.23 -18.35
C ILE A 71 8.12 6.96 -19.58
N GLY A 72 9.10 7.84 -19.36
CA GLY A 72 9.83 8.55 -20.41
C GLY A 72 11.15 9.10 -19.90
N GLU A 73 12.09 9.36 -20.82
CA GLU A 73 13.39 9.98 -20.51
C GLU A 73 13.23 11.46 -20.09
N THR A 74 12.20 12.15 -20.59
CA THR A 74 11.81 13.50 -20.19
C THR A 74 10.76 13.46 -19.08
N GLU A 75 10.70 14.51 -18.26
CA GLU A 75 9.70 14.70 -17.20
C GLU A 75 8.31 14.32 -17.69
N THR A 76 7.82 13.15 -17.28
CA THR A 76 6.56 12.59 -17.81
C THR A 76 5.38 12.95 -16.90
N THR A 77 5.67 13.36 -15.67
CA THR A 77 4.71 13.67 -14.61
C THR A 77 4.83 15.16 -14.23
N MET A 78 3.99 16.00 -14.83
CA MET A 78 3.88 17.43 -14.45
C MET A 78 2.79 17.70 -13.40
N GLU A 79 1.91 16.73 -13.17
CA GLU A 79 0.81 16.80 -12.21
C GLU A 79 0.90 15.62 -11.26
N ILE A 80 0.65 15.88 -9.98
CA ILE A 80 0.59 14.84 -8.94
C ILE A 80 -0.50 13.84 -9.32
N LYS A 81 -0.15 12.57 -9.49
CA LYS A 81 -1.11 11.53 -9.91
C LYS A 81 -1.15 10.36 -8.94
N ALA A 82 -2.35 10.05 -8.46
CA ALA A 82 -2.62 8.85 -7.67
C ALA A 82 -2.84 7.65 -8.59
N TYR A 83 -2.21 6.54 -8.20
CA TYR A 83 -2.32 5.23 -8.81
C TYR A 83 -2.80 4.24 -7.74
N PRO A 84 -4.08 3.86 -7.74
CA PRO A 84 -4.59 2.82 -6.84
C PRO A 84 -3.93 1.47 -7.13
N HIS A 85 -3.69 0.68 -6.07
CA HIS A 85 -3.24 -0.70 -6.22
C HIS A 85 -4.36 -1.57 -6.79
N PRO A 86 -4.12 -2.43 -7.80
CA PRO A 86 -5.16 -3.19 -8.50
C PRO A 86 -6.05 -4.04 -7.59
N THR A 87 -5.45 -4.70 -6.60
CA THR A 87 -6.16 -5.58 -5.65
C THR A 87 -6.55 -4.91 -4.34
N MET A 88 -6.01 -3.71 -4.07
CA MET A 88 -6.09 -3.03 -2.77
C MET A 88 -6.39 -1.54 -3.00
N PRO A 89 -7.63 -1.17 -3.38
CA PRO A 89 -7.96 0.18 -3.81
C PRO A 89 -7.76 1.26 -2.73
N ASN A 90 -7.71 0.84 -1.46
CA ASN A 90 -7.40 1.71 -0.32
C ASN A 90 -5.91 2.10 -0.26
N VAL A 91 -5.04 1.43 -1.01
CA VAL A 91 -3.63 1.78 -1.17
C VAL A 91 -3.45 2.59 -2.45
N LYS A 92 -2.99 3.83 -2.30
CA LYS A 92 -2.72 4.76 -3.40
C LYS A 92 -1.24 5.11 -3.43
N ILE A 93 -0.62 4.89 -4.58
CA ILE A 93 0.75 5.26 -4.86
C ILE A 93 0.73 6.55 -5.67
N TRP A 94 1.33 7.60 -5.14
CA TRP A 94 1.33 8.92 -5.71
C TRP A 94 2.65 9.15 -6.43
N ASP A 95 2.59 9.32 -7.74
CA ASP A 95 3.71 9.76 -8.57
C ASP A 95 3.76 11.29 -8.52
N LEU A 96 4.85 11.84 -7.97
CA LEU A 96 5.06 13.28 -7.84
C LEU A 96 6.01 13.77 -8.93
N PRO A 97 5.92 15.06 -9.33
CA PRO A 97 6.93 15.66 -10.20
C PRO A 97 8.33 15.58 -9.57
N GLY A 98 9.34 15.35 -10.41
CA GLY A 98 10.72 15.26 -9.96
C GLY A 98 11.24 16.57 -9.35
N LEU A 99 12.07 16.45 -8.31
CA LEU A 99 12.80 17.56 -7.70
C LEU A 99 13.85 18.10 -8.68
N GLY A 100 13.83 19.41 -8.91
CA GLY A 100 14.80 20.11 -9.78
C GLY A 100 14.23 20.62 -11.09
N THR A 101 12.93 20.53 -11.29
CA THR A 101 12.28 21.00 -12.52
C THR A 101 11.74 22.41 -12.35
N LYS A 102 11.44 23.10 -13.46
CA LYS A 102 11.07 24.54 -13.44
C LYS A 102 9.83 24.83 -12.59
N ASN A 103 8.99 23.82 -12.35
CA ASN A 103 7.68 23.96 -11.71
C ASN A 103 7.61 23.41 -10.27
N PHE A 104 8.60 22.64 -9.80
CA PHE A 104 8.62 22.12 -8.42
C PHE A 104 9.95 22.43 -7.74
N LYS A 105 9.99 23.57 -7.04
CA LYS A 105 11.11 23.94 -6.16
C LYS A 105 10.80 23.51 -4.74
N ALA A 106 11.65 22.66 -4.17
CA ALA A 106 11.64 22.42 -2.73
C ALA A 106 11.88 23.75 -2.00
N LYS A 107 11.09 24.01 -0.96
CA LYS A 107 11.27 25.20 -0.12
C LYS A 107 12.48 24.94 0.77
N THR A 108 13.60 25.58 0.45
CA THR A 108 14.78 25.70 1.33
C THR A 108 14.55 26.74 2.41
#